data_AF-A0A7X9GJJ6-F1
#
_entry.id   AF-A0A7X9GJJ6-F1
#
_cell.length_a   1.000
_cell.length_b   1.000
_cell.length_c   1.000
_cell.angle_alpha   90.00
_cell.angle_beta   90.00
_cell.angle_gamma   90.00
#
_symmetry.space_group_name_H-M   'P 1'
#
loop_
_entity.id
_entity.type
_entity.pdbx_description
1 polymer ?
#
loop_
_entity_poly.entity_id
_entity_poly.type
_entity_poly.pdbx_seq_one_letter_code
_entity_poly.pdbx_strand_id
1 'polypeptide(L)'
;MKNEKIKTLAEFLEVEEEEIQKVSYNENLFEAGNQEYLVLTEWEKEEELKEEITESLWAFNANFILDHTDINWNERTEKAIRKMQEELCEDANEIIKAMITNLDRFIDDAVSEDGAGHFLNRYDGSEEELNGFYIYRTN
;
A
#
# COMPACT_ATOMS: atom_id res chain seq x y z
N MET A 1 -7.33 -18.48 11.45
CA MET A 1 -7.01 -17.38 10.52
C MET A 1 -8.12 -17.10 9.51
N LYS A 2 -8.41 -17.92 8.47
CA LYS A 2 -9.45 -17.57 7.46
C LYS A 2 -10.83 -17.27 8.04
N ASN A 3 -11.27 -18.05 9.04
CA ASN A 3 -12.53 -17.81 9.71
C ASN A 3 -12.50 -16.57 10.63
N GLU A 4 -11.31 -16.19 11.12
CA GLU A 4 -11.16 -15.04 12.02
C GLU A 4 -11.24 -13.72 11.23
N LYS A 5 -10.74 -13.68 9.99
CA LYS A 5 -10.90 -12.51 9.10
C LYS A 5 -12.35 -12.25 8.75
N ILE A 6 -13.09 -13.30 8.35
CA ILE A 6 -14.52 -13.20 8.04
C ILE A 6 -15.29 -12.71 9.25
N LYS A 7 -15.06 -13.33 10.42
CA LYS A 7 -15.70 -12.93 11.66
C LYS A 7 -15.40 -11.48 12.03
N THR A 8 -14.15 -11.06 11.91
CA THR A 8 -13.73 -9.68 12.23
C THR A 8 -14.38 -8.67 11.28
N LEU A 9 -14.42 -8.97 9.98
CA LEU A 9 -15.08 -8.10 9.01
C LEU A 9 -16.60 -8.03 9.23
N ALA A 10 -17.24 -9.16 9.52
CA ALA A 10 -18.67 -9.21 9.83
C ALA A 10 -18.99 -8.38 11.09
N GLU A 11 -18.17 -8.49 12.14
CA GLU A 11 -18.28 -7.69 13.36
C GLU A 11 -18.11 -6.19 13.07
N PHE A 12 -17.11 -5.81 12.27
CA PHE A 12 -16.86 -4.42 11.88
C PHE A 12 -18.03 -3.81 11.08
N LEU A 13 -18.64 -4.58 10.18
CA LEU A 13 -19.76 -4.13 9.34
C LEU A 13 -21.14 -4.27 10.01
N GLU A 14 -21.21 -4.88 11.20
CA GLU A 14 -22.45 -5.23 11.89
C GLU A 14 -23.39 -6.12 11.05
N VAL A 15 -22.83 -7.11 10.35
CA VAL A 15 -23.55 -8.09 9.51
C VAL A 15 -23.28 -9.54 9.95
N GLU A 16 -24.03 -10.50 9.40
CA GLU A 16 -23.79 -11.92 9.67
C GLU A 16 -22.59 -12.45 8.86
N GLU A 17 -21.87 -13.44 9.39
CA GLU A 17 -20.67 -14.03 8.73
C GLU A 17 -21.00 -14.59 7.34
N GLU A 18 -22.22 -15.08 7.11
CA GLU A 18 -22.68 -15.61 5.83
C GLU A 18 -22.84 -14.54 4.73
N GLU A 19 -22.89 -13.26 5.10
CA GLU A 19 -22.95 -12.15 4.13
C GLU A 19 -21.57 -11.81 3.56
N ILE A 20 -20.49 -12.31 4.19
CA ILE A 20 -19.12 -12.08 3.76
C ILE A 20 -18.68 -13.17 2.78
N GLN A 21 -18.39 -12.76 1.55
CA GLN A 21 -17.91 -13.65 0.51
C GLN A 21 -16.41 -13.47 0.31
N LYS A 22 -15.68 -14.58 0.24
CA LYS A 22 -14.25 -14.53 -0.04
C LYS A 22 -14.01 -14.42 -1.54
N VAL A 23 -13.13 -13.52 -1.96
CA VAL A 23 -12.71 -13.41 -3.35
C VAL A 23 -11.74 -14.56 -3.68
N SER A 24 -11.97 -15.22 -4.82
CA SER A 24 -11.27 -16.47 -5.15
C SER A 24 -9.77 -16.32 -5.47
N TYR A 25 -9.35 -15.16 -5.96
CA TYR A 25 -7.99 -14.92 -6.43
C TYR A 25 -7.08 -14.21 -5.42
N ASN A 26 -7.64 -13.63 -4.34
CA ASN A 26 -6.87 -13.02 -3.25
C ASN A 26 -7.46 -13.50 -1.92
N GLU A 27 -6.63 -14.12 -1.09
CA GLU A 27 -7.12 -14.73 0.14
C GLU A 27 -7.44 -13.74 1.27
N ASN A 28 -6.99 -12.50 1.13
CA ASN A 28 -7.20 -11.40 2.06
C ASN A 28 -8.33 -10.49 1.63
N LEU A 29 -8.94 -10.75 0.47
CA LEU A 29 -9.98 -9.92 -0.12
C LEU A 29 -11.37 -10.55 0.07
N PHE A 30 -12.31 -9.72 0.50
CA PHE A 30 -13.66 -10.12 0.86
C PHE A 30 -14.69 -9.14 0.30
N GLU A 31 -15.87 -9.64 -0.03
CA GLU A 31 -17.00 -8.87 -0.51
C GLU A 31 -18.13 -8.91 0.53
N ALA A 32 -18.73 -7.76 0.79
CA ALA A 32 -19.96 -7.63 1.56
C ALA A 32 -20.94 -6.80 0.72
N GLY A 33 -21.93 -7.47 0.12
CA GLY A 33 -22.84 -6.82 -0.84
C GLY A 33 -22.11 -6.35 -2.10
N ASN A 34 -21.96 -5.02 -2.27
CA ASN A 34 -21.28 -4.40 -3.40
C ASN A 34 -19.95 -3.73 -3.02
N GLN A 35 -19.47 -3.99 -1.80
CA GLN A 35 -18.24 -3.41 -1.25
C GLN A 35 -17.18 -4.50 -1.13
N GLU A 36 -15.93 -4.13 -1.38
CA GLU A 36 -14.75 -4.99 -1.29
C GLU A 36 -13.80 -4.50 -0.19
N TYR A 37 -13.28 -5.45 0.58
CA TYR A 37 -12.47 -5.20 1.77
C TYR A 37 -11.23 -6.09 1.77
N LEU A 38 -10.07 -5.45 1.96
CA LEU A 38 -8.80 -6.11 2.23
C LEU A 38 -8.64 -6.23 3.74
N VAL A 39 -8.53 -7.47 4.24
CA VAL A 39 -8.40 -7.77 5.68
C VAL A 39 -7.08 -8.47 5.94
N LEU A 40 -6.19 -7.83 6.70
CA LEU A 40 -4.79 -8.22 6.86
C LEU A 40 -4.42 -8.38 8.33
N THR A 41 -3.58 -9.36 8.63
CA THR A 41 -2.76 -9.35 9.85
C THR A 41 -1.66 -8.30 9.73
N GLU A 42 -0.97 -7.99 10.82
CA GLU A 42 0.19 -7.10 10.82
C GLU A 42 1.25 -7.50 9.78
N TRP A 43 1.62 -8.78 9.72
CA TRP A 43 2.60 -9.25 8.73
C TRP A 43 2.09 -9.15 7.28
N GLU A 44 0.81 -9.49 7.03
CA GLU A 44 0.25 -9.34 5.68
C GLU A 44 0.14 -7.86 5.28
N LYS A 45 -0.12 -6.95 6.22
CA LYS A 45 -0.10 -5.51 5.99
C LYS A 45 1.29 -5.04 5.56
N GLU A 46 2.35 -5.48 6.23
CA GLU A 46 3.72 -5.13 5.87
C GLU A 46 4.08 -5.60 4.45
N GLU A 47 3.71 -6.84 4.09
CA GLU A 47 3.97 -7.38 2.75
C GLU A 47 3.18 -6.64 1.65
N GLU A 48 1.89 -6.36 1.87
CA GLU A 48 1.05 -5.63 0.91
C GLU A 48 1.52 -4.17 0.73
N LEU A 49 1.93 -3.49 1.81
CA LEU A 49 2.52 -2.15 1.73
C LEU A 49 3.81 -2.17 0.92
N LYS A 50 4.67 -3.16 1.15
CA LYS A 50 5.92 -3.31 0.43
C LYS A 50 5.69 -3.52 -1.06
N GLU A 51 4.72 -4.34 -1.43
CA GLU A 51 4.34 -4.57 -2.83
C GLU A 51 3.80 -3.28 -3.47
N GLU A 52 2.73 -2.69 -2.92
CA GLU A 52 2.07 -1.51 -3.47
C GLU A 52 3.02 -0.30 -3.57
N ILE A 53 3.85 -0.03 -2.55
CA ILE A 53 4.82 1.07 -2.59
C ILE A 53 5.92 0.80 -3.63
N THR A 54 6.37 -0.46 -3.77
CA THR A 54 7.38 -0.81 -4.77
C THR A 54 6.86 -0.69 -6.20
N GLU A 55 5.59 -1.02 -6.43
CA GLU A 55 4.92 -0.89 -7.74
C GLU A 55 4.53 0.56 -8.07
N SER A 56 4.63 1.49 -7.11
CA SER A 56 4.28 2.90 -7.27
C SER A 56 5.44 3.87 -7.05
N LEU A 57 6.68 3.40 -6.93
CA LEU A 57 7.88 4.24 -6.73
C LEU A 57 7.97 5.42 -7.71
N TRP A 58 7.57 5.23 -8.95
CA TRP A 58 7.54 6.26 -9.99
C TRP A 58 6.65 7.46 -9.66
N ALA A 59 5.64 7.30 -8.82
CA ALA A 59 4.69 8.34 -8.46
C ALA A 59 5.17 9.20 -7.27
N PHE A 60 6.22 8.78 -6.54
CA PHE A 60 6.73 9.52 -5.40
C PHE A 60 7.44 10.82 -5.81
N ASN A 61 7.47 11.79 -4.90
CA ASN A 61 8.19 13.03 -5.13
C ASN A 61 9.69 12.77 -5.32
N ALA A 62 10.31 13.40 -6.31
CA ALA A 62 11.72 13.18 -6.65
C ALA A 62 12.70 13.52 -5.51
N ASN A 63 12.38 14.49 -4.66
CA ASN A 63 13.19 14.79 -3.48
C ASN A 63 13.08 13.69 -2.42
N PHE A 64 11.88 13.14 -2.18
CA PHE A 64 11.68 11.99 -1.29
C PHE A 64 12.51 10.80 -1.77
N ILE A 65 12.47 10.48 -3.07
CA ILE A 65 13.33 9.45 -3.65
C ILE A 65 14.81 9.73 -3.38
N LEU A 66 15.27 10.97 -3.58
CA LEU A 66 16.68 11.33 -3.39
C LEU A 66 17.15 11.17 -1.94
N ASP A 67 16.29 11.42 -0.95
CA ASP A 67 16.60 11.26 0.47
C ASP A 67 16.90 9.80 0.86
N HIS A 68 16.50 8.85 0.01
CA HIS A 68 16.73 7.41 0.15
C HIS A 68 17.80 6.86 -0.81
N THR A 69 18.61 7.73 -1.40
CA THR A 69 19.68 7.37 -2.33
C THR A 69 21.03 7.90 -1.85
N ASP A 70 22.12 7.38 -2.42
CA ASP A 70 23.47 7.96 -2.22
C ASP A 70 23.76 9.15 -3.17
N ILE A 71 22.75 9.63 -3.90
CA ILE A 71 22.90 10.73 -4.88
C ILE A 71 22.73 12.06 -4.17
N ASN A 72 23.74 12.92 -4.25
CA ASN A 72 23.66 14.26 -3.68
C ASN A 72 22.50 15.07 -4.31
N TRP A 73 21.57 15.49 -3.47
CA TRP A 73 20.48 16.35 -3.89
C TRP A 73 21.00 17.69 -4.44
N ASN A 74 20.49 18.06 -5.61
CA ASN A 74 20.56 19.39 -6.19
C ASN A 74 19.48 19.52 -7.29
N GLU A 75 19.24 20.74 -7.76
CA GLU A 75 18.21 21.00 -8.77
C GLU A 75 18.35 20.16 -10.05
N ARG A 76 19.56 19.76 -10.43
CA ARG A 76 19.78 18.96 -11.64
C ARG A 76 19.45 17.49 -11.44
N THR A 77 19.79 16.92 -10.28
CA THR A 77 19.47 15.52 -9.97
C THR A 77 17.97 15.34 -9.76
N GLU A 78 17.32 16.25 -9.03
CA GLU A 78 15.87 16.23 -8.87
C GLU A 78 15.15 16.38 -10.23
N LYS A 79 15.57 17.33 -11.07
CA LYS A 79 15.01 17.51 -12.40
C LYS A 79 15.22 16.30 -13.32
N ALA A 80 16.33 15.59 -13.18
CA ALA A 80 16.59 14.38 -13.97
C ALA A 80 15.62 13.25 -13.60
N ILE A 81 15.39 13.04 -12.30
CA ILE A 81 14.43 12.05 -11.80
C ILE A 81 13.01 12.39 -12.25
N ARG A 82 12.57 13.65 -12.07
CA ARG A 82 11.24 14.09 -12.53
C ARG A 82 11.02 13.82 -14.02
N LYS A 83 12.00 14.15 -14.86
CA LYS A 83 11.92 13.88 -16.31
C LYS A 83 11.85 12.39 -16.65
N MET A 84 12.57 11.56 -15.90
CA MET A 84 12.50 10.10 -16.07
C MET A 84 11.13 9.58 -15.67
N GLN A 85 10.57 10.04 -14.56
CA GLN A 85 9.20 9.70 -14.11
C GLN A 85 8.15 10.14 -15.13
N GLU A 86 8.27 11.36 -15.68
CA GLU A 86 7.35 11.88 -16.71
C GLU A 86 7.37 11.09 -18.02
N GLU A 87 8.54 10.59 -18.43
CA GLU A 87 8.71 9.88 -19.70
C GLU A 87 8.38 8.39 -19.58
N LEU A 88 8.78 7.76 -18.48
CA LEU A 88 8.68 6.31 -18.30
C LEU A 88 7.47 5.88 -17.46
N CYS A 89 6.88 6.79 -16.67
CA CYS A 89 5.79 6.46 -15.73
C CYS A 89 6.13 5.20 -14.91
N GLU A 90 5.26 4.19 -14.92
CA GLU A 90 5.44 2.92 -14.23
C GLU A 90 6.73 2.19 -14.62
N ASP A 91 7.22 2.33 -15.85
CA ASP A 91 8.48 1.72 -16.30
C ASP A 91 9.71 2.32 -15.57
N ALA A 92 9.56 3.44 -14.87
CA ALA A 92 10.61 4.02 -14.03
C ALA A 92 10.84 3.25 -12.72
N ASN A 93 9.88 2.42 -12.27
CA ASN A 93 9.94 1.74 -10.97
C ASN A 93 11.23 0.94 -10.78
N GLU A 94 11.62 0.14 -11.77
CA GLU A 94 12.84 -0.67 -11.70
C GLU A 94 14.11 0.18 -11.59
N ILE A 95 14.13 1.34 -12.25
CA ILE A 95 15.27 2.27 -12.20
C ILE A 95 15.32 2.94 -10.82
N ILE A 96 14.19 3.45 -10.34
CA ILE A 96 14.09 4.12 -9.04
C ILE A 96 14.46 3.15 -7.91
N LYS A 97 13.93 1.92 -7.95
CA LYS A 97 14.25 0.86 -7.00
C LYS A 97 15.74 0.55 -6.96
N ALA A 98 16.42 0.54 -8.12
CA ALA A 98 17.87 0.33 -8.20
C ALA A 98 18.70 1.50 -7.63
N MET A 99 18.13 2.70 -7.54
CA MET A 99 18.78 3.87 -6.96
C MET A 99 18.64 3.94 -5.43
N ILE A 100 17.53 3.43 -4.90
CA ILE A 100 17.24 3.42 -3.46
C ILE A 100 18.19 2.47 -2.75
N THR A 101 18.88 2.96 -1.71
CA THR A 101 19.88 2.17 -0.96
C THR A 101 19.31 1.56 0.33
N ASN A 102 18.11 1.97 0.73
CA ASN A 102 17.48 1.61 2.00
C ASN A 102 15.96 1.41 1.87
N LEU A 103 15.52 0.50 0.97
CA LEU A 103 14.10 0.32 0.60
C LEU A 103 13.15 0.12 1.80
N ASP A 104 13.54 -0.66 2.81
CA ASP A 104 12.66 -0.87 3.98
C ASP A 104 12.43 0.45 4.74
N ARG A 105 13.46 1.31 4.83
CA ARG A 105 13.31 2.65 5.42
C ARG A 105 12.49 3.59 4.53
N PHE A 106 12.61 3.49 3.22
CA PHE A 106 11.76 4.24 2.28
C PHE A 106 10.28 3.94 2.53
N ILE A 107 9.96 2.66 2.70
CA ILE A 107 8.59 2.20 3.01
C ILE A 107 8.14 2.74 4.37
N ASP A 108 8.96 2.60 5.42
CA ASP A 108 8.64 3.12 6.75
C ASP A 108 8.39 4.64 6.74
N ASP A 109 9.25 5.41 6.07
CA ASP A 109 9.14 6.86 5.99
C ASP A 109 7.87 7.26 5.17
N ALA A 110 7.56 6.55 4.07
CA ALA A 110 6.35 6.78 3.28
C ALA A 110 5.06 6.52 4.09
N VAL A 111 5.01 5.40 4.81
CA VAL A 111 3.87 5.04 5.67
C VAL A 111 3.75 6.02 6.84
N SER A 112 4.86 6.52 7.38
CA SER A 112 4.84 7.53 8.45
C SER A 112 4.32 8.89 8.00
N GLU A 113 4.53 9.28 6.73
CA GLU A 113 4.08 10.56 6.20
C GLU A 113 2.62 10.52 5.71
N ASP A 114 2.24 9.49 4.95
CA ASP A 114 0.94 9.41 4.28
C ASP A 114 -0.06 8.47 4.98
N GLY A 115 0.42 7.57 5.84
CA GLY A 115 -0.38 6.52 6.48
C GLY A 115 -0.59 5.31 5.56
N ALA A 116 -0.71 4.11 6.13
CA ALA A 116 -0.89 2.88 5.34
C ALA A 116 -2.23 2.82 4.60
N GLY A 117 -3.27 3.47 5.12
CA GLY A 117 -4.53 3.65 4.41
C GLY A 117 -4.39 4.40 3.07
N HIS A 118 -3.41 5.31 2.93
CA HIS A 118 -3.14 5.98 1.65
C HIS A 118 -2.80 5.00 0.52
N PHE A 119 -2.08 3.93 0.86
CA PHE A 119 -1.60 2.93 -0.10
C PHE A 119 -2.61 1.79 -0.29
N LEU A 120 -3.20 1.29 0.80
CA LEU A 120 -4.02 0.08 0.77
C LEU A 120 -5.53 0.32 0.64
N ASN A 121 -6.03 1.52 0.98
CA ASN A 121 -7.44 1.86 0.85
C ASN A 121 -7.68 2.70 -0.40
N ARG A 122 -8.30 2.08 -1.41
CA ARG A 122 -8.59 2.70 -2.71
C ARG A 122 -9.90 3.50 -2.72
N TYR A 123 -10.63 3.56 -1.61
CA TYR A 123 -11.93 4.22 -1.51
C TYR A 123 -11.85 5.59 -0.81
N ASP A 124 -11.41 5.61 0.45
CA ASP A 124 -11.41 6.80 1.31
C ASP A 124 -10.10 7.01 2.09
N GLY A 125 -9.10 6.15 1.91
CA GLY A 125 -7.80 6.26 2.57
C GLY A 125 -7.82 5.89 4.06
N SER A 126 -8.94 5.39 4.59
CA SER A 126 -9.04 4.98 6.01
C SER A 126 -8.34 3.65 6.28
N GLU A 127 -7.83 3.51 7.50
CA GLU A 127 -7.34 2.27 8.06
C GLU A 127 -8.13 2.01 9.34
N GLU A 128 -8.76 0.84 9.41
CA GLU A 128 -9.51 0.41 10.59
C GLU A 128 -8.83 -0.82 11.19
N GLU A 129 -8.75 -0.89 12.53
CA GLU A 129 -8.15 -2.02 13.24
C GLU A 129 -9.17 -2.66 14.18
N LEU A 130 -9.39 -3.97 14.03
CA LEU A 130 -10.26 -4.74 14.92
C LEU A 130 -9.69 -6.15 15.13
N ASN A 131 -9.70 -6.63 16.37
CA ASN A 131 -9.24 -7.98 16.74
C ASN A 131 -7.83 -8.36 16.25
N GLY A 132 -6.94 -7.38 16.07
CA GLY A 132 -5.59 -7.57 15.53
C GLY A 132 -5.53 -7.74 14.00
N PHE A 133 -6.60 -7.39 13.30
CA PHE A 133 -6.65 -7.28 11.85
C PHE A 133 -6.85 -5.83 11.42
N TYR A 134 -6.24 -5.48 10.29
CA TYR A 134 -6.40 -4.22 9.59
C TYR A 134 -7.40 -4.40 8.45
N ILE A 135 -8.33 -3.46 8.31
CA ILE A 135 -9.43 -3.50 7.35
C ILE A 135 -9.33 -2.25 6.47
N TYR A 136 -9.28 -2.46 5.16
CA TYR A 136 -9.25 -1.40 4.15
C TYR A 136 -10.35 -1.63 3.14
N ARG A 137 -11.07 -0.57 2.76
CA ARG A 137 -12.07 -0.65 1.69
C ARG A 137 -11.41 -0.37 0.34
N THR A 138 -11.68 -1.20 -0.66
CA THR A 138 -10.99 -1.13 -1.96
C THR A 138 -11.88 -0.63 -3.11
N ASN A 139 -13.19 -0.38 -2.89
CA ASN A 139 -14.11 0.19 -3.89
C ASN A 139 -15.33 0.94 -3.34
#